data_AF-A0A914DRG0-F1
#
_entry.id   AF-A0A914DRG0-F1
#
_cell.length_a   1.000
_cell.length_b   1.000
_cell.length_c   1.000
_cell.angle_alpha   90.00
_cell.angle_beta   90.00
_cell.angle_gamma   90.00
#
_symmetry.space_group_name_H-M   'P 1'
#
loop_
_entity.id
_entity.type
_entity.pdbx_description
1 polymer ?
#
loop_
_entity_poly.entity_id
_entity_poly.type
_entity_poly.pdbx_seq_one_letter_code
_entity_poly.pdbx_strand_id
1 'polypeptide(L)'
;MTFFTSLIISIVAQPWYQITQAEETATNASLLQFPPDFKCEAGKECSTTLDCSTGLSCFQATSNSSGCCLKALKPNETGCFLDDQCKRACESSHCDKIQSPARCLCDSGRHFLFNKCWKKCPEFALSEPITDEKGFSRCVLKVDTGAALNYMRRFRRQLRSAFC
;
A
#
# COMPACT_ATOMS: atom_id res chain seq x y z
N MET A 1 -11.65 23.33 53.62
CA MET A 1 -10.49 23.58 52.73
C MET A 1 -10.09 22.25 52.14
N THR A 2 -10.52 21.96 50.91
CA THR A 2 -10.34 20.66 50.25
C THR A 2 -9.14 20.73 49.30
N PHE A 3 -8.17 19.85 49.49
CA PHE A 3 -7.01 19.69 48.62
C PHE A 3 -7.39 18.85 47.38
N PHE A 4 -7.19 19.41 46.19
CA PHE A 4 -7.27 18.69 44.91
C PHE A 4 -5.86 18.21 44.53
N THR A 5 -5.64 16.90 44.50
CA THR A 5 -4.47 16.28 43.86
C THR A 5 -4.80 15.98 42.40
N SER A 6 -4.12 16.65 41.47
CA SER A 6 -4.19 16.38 40.04
C SER A 6 -3.26 15.22 39.66
N LEU A 7 -3.82 14.12 39.16
CA LEU A 7 -3.09 13.03 38.53
C LEU A 7 -3.03 13.28 37.02
N ILE A 8 -1.84 13.56 36.47
CA ILE A 8 -1.61 13.64 35.03
C ILE A 8 -1.36 12.22 34.52
N ILE A 9 -2.32 11.65 33.79
CA ILE A 9 -2.15 10.38 33.08
C ILE A 9 -1.63 10.71 31.67
N SER A 10 -0.36 10.39 31.40
CA SER A 10 0.20 10.38 30.06
C SER A 10 -0.40 9.21 29.27
N ILE A 11 -1.23 9.52 28.26
CA ILE A 11 -1.69 8.52 27.30
C ILE A 11 -0.53 8.25 26.33
N VAL A 12 0.19 7.16 26.58
CA VAL A 12 1.19 6.62 25.65
C VAL A 12 0.45 6.11 24.41
N ALA A 13 0.65 6.77 23.28
CA ALA A 13 0.15 6.30 21.99
C ALA A 13 0.83 4.98 21.62
N GLN A 14 0.06 3.88 21.62
CA GLN A 14 0.58 2.57 21.24
C GLN A 14 0.88 2.48 19.73
N PRO A 15 1.95 1.79 19.33
CA PRO A 15 2.27 1.55 17.92
C PRO A 15 1.27 0.56 17.29
N TRP A 16 0.94 0.82 16.03
CA TRP A 16 -0.12 0.19 15.22
C TRP A 16 -0.01 -1.33 14.98
N TYR A 17 0.97 -2.02 15.57
CA TYR A 17 1.15 -3.47 15.40
C TYR A 17 0.54 -4.32 16.53
N GLN A 18 0.00 -3.72 17.58
CA GLN A 18 -0.77 -4.47 18.58
C GLN A 18 -2.25 -4.56 18.15
N ILE A 19 -2.57 -5.60 17.39
CA ILE A 19 -3.95 -6.04 17.21
C ILE A 19 -4.36 -6.72 18.51
N THR A 20 -5.15 -6.05 19.34
CA THR A 20 -5.87 -6.68 20.44
C THR A 20 -6.88 -7.65 19.87
N GLN A 21 -6.67 -8.95 20.10
CA GLN A 21 -7.68 -9.96 19.85
C GLN A 21 -8.81 -9.79 20.87
N ALA A 22 -9.94 -9.26 20.42
CA ALA A 22 -11.24 -9.54 21.00
C ALA A 22 -12.31 -9.30 19.93
N GLU A 23 -13.21 -10.28 19.85
CA GLU A 23 -14.52 -10.25 19.19
C GLU A 23 -14.58 -10.67 17.72
N GLU A 24 -14.57 -11.99 17.55
CA GLU A 24 -15.33 -12.66 16.49
C GLU A 24 -16.80 -12.26 16.58
N THR A 25 -17.34 -11.63 15.54
CA THR A 25 -18.71 -11.89 15.07
C THR A 25 -18.89 -11.35 13.64
N ALA A 26 -19.02 -12.31 12.71
CA ALA A 26 -19.81 -12.26 11.49
C ALA A 26 -19.75 -11.01 10.60
N THR A 27 -19.03 -11.09 9.48
CA THR A 27 -19.59 -11.24 8.10
C THR A 27 -18.57 -10.78 7.03
N ASN A 28 -18.31 -11.67 6.07
CA ASN A 28 -17.71 -11.39 4.75
C ASN A 28 -16.35 -10.67 4.71
N ALA A 29 -15.32 -11.27 5.32
CA ALA A 29 -13.95 -10.96 4.97
C ALA A 29 -13.52 -11.83 3.77
N SER A 30 -13.47 -11.25 2.57
CA SER A 30 -12.55 -11.72 1.52
C SER A 30 -11.14 -11.52 2.05
N LEU A 31 -10.66 -12.51 2.78
CA LEU A 31 -9.26 -12.64 3.15
C LEU A 31 -8.45 -12.72 1.86
N LEU A 32 -7.39 -11.92 1.82
CA LEU A 32 -6.34 -11.93 0.81
C LEU A 32 -5.65 -13.31 0.82
N GLN A 33 -6.30 -14.30 0.22
CA GLN A 33 -5.77 -15.64 0.13
C GLN A 33 -4.76 -15.67 -1.00
N PHE A 34 -3.54 -16.03 -0.63
CA PHE A 34 -2.58 -16.56 -1.59
C PHE A 34 -3.26 -17.62 -2.46
N PRO A 35 -2.88 -17.74 -3.74
CA PRO A 35 -3.05 -19.03 -4.38
C PRO A 35 -2.32 -20.06 -3.49
N PRO A 36 -2.93 -21.21 -3.19
CA PRO A 36 -2.47 -22.16 -2.15
C PRO A 36 -1.02 -22.67 -2.34
N ASP A 37 -0.39 -22.38 -3.47
CA ASP A 37 0.94 -22.84 -3.86
C ASP A 37 2.04 -21.77 -3.88
N PHE A 38 1.81 -20.54 -3.37
CA PHE A 38 2.90 -19.57 -3.32
C PHE A 38 3.94 -19.96 -2.25
N LYS A 39 5.04 -20.58 -2.69
CA LYS A 39 6.21 -20.88 -1.86
C LYS A 39 7.25 -19.78 -2.03
N CYS A 40 7.77 -19.26 -0.91
CA CYS A 40 8.93 -18.37 -0.95
C CYS A 40 10.09 -19.09 -1.64
N GLU A 41 10.90 -18.36 -2.42
CA GLU A 41 12.20 -18.89 -2.81
C GLU A 41 13.03 -19.22 -1.56
N ALA A 42 13.76 -20.34 -1.60
CA ALA A 42 14.58 -20.79 -0.48
C ALA A 42 15.54 -19.68 -0.01
N GLY A 43 15.56 -19.41 1.30
CA GLY A 43 16.38 -18.36 1.90
C GLY A 43 15.79 -16.95 1.85
N LYS A 44 14.55 -16.78 1.39
CA LYS A 44 13.79 -15.50 1.46
C LYS A 44 12.64 -15.53 2.45
N GLU A 45 12.65 -16.47 3.40
CA GLU A 45 11.66 -16.53 4.48
C GLU A 45 11.93 -15.44 5.51
N CYS A 46 10.88 -14.92 6.14
CA CYS A 46 11.00 -13.91 7.19
C CYS A 46 9.90 -14.04 8.24
N SER A 47 10.21 -13.68 9.47
CA SER A 47 9.23 -13.48 10.54
C SER A 47 8.97 -11.99 10.76
N THR A 48 9.95 -11.16 10.48
CA THR A 48 9.91 -9.71 10.64
C THR A 48 10.56 -9.00 9.46
N THR A 49 10.33 -7.69 9.33
CA THR A 49 11.00 -6.88 8.29
C THR A 49 12.51 -6.79 8.46
N LEU A 50 13.06 -7.12 9.64
CA LEU A 50 14.50 -7.11 9.91
C LEU A 50 15.23 -8.32 9.32
N ASP A 51 14.50 -9.40 9.04
CA ASP A 51 15.06 -10.61 8.43
C ASP A 51 15.35 -10.41 6.93
N CYS A 52 14.87 -9.30 6.36
CA CYS A 52 14.99 -9.00 4.95
C CYS A 52 16.17 -8.09 4.63
N SER A 53 16.89 -8.41 3.54
CA SER A 53 17.95 -7.56 3.02
C SER A 53 17.43 -6.18 2.59
N THR A 54 18.34 -5.22 2.47
CA THR A 54 18.01 -3.83 2.09
C THR A 54 17.21 -3.78 0.78
N GLY A 55 16.09 -3.05 0.79
CA GLY A 55 15.18 -2.92 -0.36
C GLY A 55 14.10 -4.01 -0.46
N LEU A 56 14.11 -4.98 0.45
CA LEU A 56 13.04 -5.97 0.62
C LEU A 56 12.20 -5.63 1.85
N SER A 57 11.00 -6.22 1.92
CA SER A 57 10.14 -6.16 3.08
C SER A 57 9.50 -7.51 3.30
N CYS A 58 9.22 -7.83 4.56
CA CYS A 58 8.54 -9.05 4.91
C CYS A 58 7.03 -8.90 4.64
N PHE A 59 6.49 -9.76 3.79
CA PHE A 59 5.07 -9.82 3.48
C PHE A 59 4.47 -11.13 4.03
N GLN A 60 3.26 -11.03 4.58
CA GLN A 60 2.44 -12.16 5.01
C GLN A 60 3.02 -13.02 6.15
N ALA A 61 4.04 -12.50 6.85
CA ALA A 61 4.42 -13.08 8.14
C ALA A 61 3.27 -12.87 9.14
N THR A 62 2.89 -13.95 9.80
CA THR A 62 1.95 -13.93 10.93
C THR A 62 2.68 -14.41 12.18
N SER A 63 2.00 -14.43 13.34
CA SER A 63 2.57 -15.05 14.55
C SER A 63 2.87 -16.55 14.37
N ASN A 64 2.19 -17.20 13.42
CA ASN A 64 2.17 -18.66 13.27
C ASN A 64 2.80 -19.13 11.94
N SER A 65 3.14 -18.22 11.03
CA SER A 65 3.68 -18.53 9.71
C SER A 65 4.77 -17.55 9.29
N SER A 66 5.84 -18.06 8.69
CA SER A 66 6.84 -17.24 8.02
C SER A 66 6.26 -16.58 6.78
N GLY A 67 6.59 -15.31 6.58
CA GLY A 67 6.36 -14.57 5.35
C GLY A 67 7.51 -14.71 4.37
N CYS A 68 7.46 -13.92 3.29
CA CYS A 68 8.55 -13.83 2.31
C CYS A 68 9.13 -12.41 2.22
N CYS A 69 10.45 -12.31 2.12
CA CYS A 69 11.18 -11.09 1.79
C CYS A 69 11.02 -10.78 0.30
N LEU A 70 10.11 -9.87 -0.01
CA LEU A 70 9.83 -9.46 -1.37
C LEU A 70 10.13 -7.98 -1.55
N LYS A 71 10.41 -7.56 -2.78
CA LYS A 71 10.61 -6.13 -3.07
C LYS A 71 9.31 -5.38 -2.78
N ALA A 72 9.41 -4.25 -2.09
CA ALA A 72 8.33 -3.30 -2.03
C ALA A 72 8.29 -2.55 -3.37
N LEU A 73 7.34 -2.90 -4.21
CA LEU A 73 7.39 -2.49 -5.61
C LEU A 73 6.90 -1.05 -5.79
N LYS A 74 7.56 -0.32 -6.69
CA LYS A 74 6.88 0.71 -7.48
C LYS A 74 6.08 0.00 -8.58
N PRO A 75 4.83 0.41 -8.87
CA PRO A 75 4.09 -0.11 -10.02
C PRO A 75 4.98 -0.12 -11.28
N ASN A 76 5.03 -1.26 -11.96
CA ASN A 76 5.71 -1.48 -13.25
C ASN A 76 7.25 -1.41 -13.30
N GLU A 77 7.96 -1.28 -12.17
CA GLU A 77 9.44 -1.35 -12.20
C GLU A 77 9.99 -2.78 -12.04
N THR A 78 9.29 -3.67 -11.33
CA THR A 78 9.89 -4.95 -10.90
C THR A 78 8.96 -6.16 -10.94
N GLY A 79 7.69 -5.98 -11.32
CA GLY A 79 6.72 -7.06 -11.40
C GLY A 79 6.15 -7.46 -10.03
N CYS A 80 4.84 -7.64 -9.90
CA CYS A 80 4.20 -8.02 -8.62
C CYS A 80 3.89 -9.52 -8.52
N PHE A 81 3.88 -10.04 -7.30
CA PHE A 81 3.54 -11.44 -7.02
C PHE A 81 2.31 -11.56 -6.11
N LEU A 82 2.09 -10.55 -5.27
CA LEU A 82 1.04 -10.51 -4.25
C LEU A 82 0.37 -9.13 -4.24
N ASP A 83 -0.92 -9.11 -3.95
CA ASP A 83 -1.68 -7.87 -3.83
C ASP A 83 -1.11 -6.97 -2.73
N ASP A 84 -0.62 -7.55 -1.63
CA ASP A 84 -0.03 -6.78 -0.52
C ASP A 84 1.19 -5.96 -0.93
N GLN A 85 1.92 -6.38 -1.96
CA GLN A 85 3.01 -5.57 -2.53
C GLN A 85 2.46 -4.28 -3.16
N CYS A 86 1.31 -4.38 -3.81
CA CYS A 86 0.61 -3.27 -4.42
C CYS A 86 -0.10 -2.41 -3.38
N LYS A 87 -0.64 -3.00 -2.31
CA LYS A 87 -1.42 -2.30 -1.28
C LYS A 87 -0.71 -1.15 -0.56
N ARG A 88 0.62 -1.12 -0.60
CA ARG A 88 1.42 0.04 -0.14
C ARG A 88 1.16 1.32 -0.97
N ALA A 89 0.76 1.17 -2.23
CA ALA A 89 0.35 2.28 -3.09
C ALA A 89 -1.05 2.79 -2.71
N CYS A 90 -2.01 1.88 -2.50
CA CYS A 90 -3.32 2.13 -1.88
C CYS A 90 -4.05 0.81 -1.57
N GLU A 91 -5.09 0.87 -0.73
CA GLU A 91 -5.91 -0.30 -0.40
C GLU A 91 -6.61 -0.92 -1.61
N SER A 92 -7.06 -0.09 -2.56
CA SER A 92 -7.77 -0.50 -3.79
C SER A 92 -6.84 -0.94 -4.93
N SER A 93 -5.62 -1.36 -4.62
CA SER A 93 -4.69 -1.85 -5.63
C SER A 93 -4.38 -3.32 -5.43
N HIS A 94 -4.32 -4.04 -6.55
CA HIS A 94 -4.15 -5.48 -6.61
C HIS A 94 -3.10 -5.83 -7.67
N CYS A 95 -2.54 -7.02 -7.56
CA CYS A 95 -1.53 -7.53 -8.47
C CYS A 95 -2.20 -8.32 -9.61
N ASP A 96 -2.13 -7.78 -10.82
CA ASP A 96 -2.54 -8.49 -12.02
C ASP A 96 -1.41 -9.43 -12.49
N LYS A 97 -1.63 -10.72 -12.23
CA LYS A 97 -0.74 -11.83 -12.57
C LYS A 97 -0.94 -12.35 -14.00
N ILE A 98 -2.00 -11.91 -14.69
CA ILE A 98 -2.28 -12.33 -16.07
C ILE A 98 -1.23 -11.73 -17.02
N GLN A 99 -0.69 -10.57 -16.66
CA GLN A 99 0.34 -9.89 -17.43
C GLN A 99 1.74 -10.39 -17.05
N SER A 100 2.66 -10.45 -18.03
CA SER A 100 4.08 -10.69 -17.80
C SER A 100 4.90 -9.50 -18.32
N PRO A 101 5.67 -8.79 -17.45
CA PRO A 101 5.71 -8.95 -15.99
C PRO A 101 4.39 -8.51 -15.35
N ALA A 102 4.04 -9.13 -14.22
CA ALA A 102 2.81 -8.85 -13.47
C ALA A 102 2.79 -7.40 -12.95
N ARG A 103 1.62 -6.75 -12.90
CA ARG A 103 1.52 -5.31 -12.66
C ARG A 103 0.55 -4.97 -11.55
N CYS A 104 0.85 -3.93 -10.78
CA CYS A 104 -0.13 -3.39 -9.84
C CYS A 104 -1.18 -2.57 -10.61
N LEU A 105 -2.45 -2.96 -10.50
CA LEU A 105 -3.60 -2.25 -11.03
C LEU A 105 -4.41 -1.61 -9.88
N CYS A 106 -5.12 -0.51 -10.16
CA CYS A 106 -6.12 0.02 -9.24
C CYS A 106 -7.50 -0.49 -9.67
N ASP A 107 -8.46 -0.53 -8.75
CA ASP A 107 -9.87 -0.78 -9.09
C ASP A 107 -10.41 0.26 -10.08
N SER A 108 -11.46 -0.13 -10.81
CA SER A 108 -12.10 0.71 -11.84
C SER A 108 -12.42 2.13 -11.34
N GLY A 109 -12.06 3.13 -12.16
CA GLY A 109 -12.24 4.54 -11.83
C GLY A 109 -11.12 5.16 -10.98
N ARG A 110 -10.01 4.43 -10.78
CA ARG A 110 -8.81 4.92 -10.09
C ARG A 110 -7.59 4.84 -11.01
N HIS A 111 -6.61 5.72 -10.77
CA HIS A 111 -5.49 5.92 -11.69
C HIS A 111 -4.15 6.02 -10.95
N PHE A 112 -3.08 5.49 -11.54
CA PHE A 112 -1.75 5.60 -10.93
C PHE A 112 -1.03 6.91 -11.25
N LEU A 113 -0.45 7.52 -10.22
CA LEU A 113 0.56 8.57 -10.34
C LEU A 113 1.43 8.62 -9.08
N PHE A 114 2.75 8.67 -9.23
CA PHE A 114 3.73 8.64 -8.13
C PHE A 114 3.53 7.48 -7.15
N ASN A 115 3.25 6.28 -7.66
CA ASN A 115 3.00 5.06 -6.87
C ASN A 115 1.83 5.23 -5.89
N LYS A 116 0.85 6.05 -6.24
CA LYS A 116 -0.40 6.22 -5.50
C LYS A 116 -1.55 6.02 -6.48
N CYS A 117 -2.64 5.42 -6.02
CA CYS A 117 -3.88 5.46 -6.76
C CYS A 117 -4.62 6.77 -6.42
N TRP A 118 -5.19 7.35 -7.46
CA TRP A 118 -5.91 8.61 -7.43
C TRP A 118 -7.33 8.39 -7.93
N LYS A 119 -8.31 8.94 -7.22
CA LYS A 119 -9.73 8.93 -7.68
C LYS A 119 -9.95 9.86 -8.87
N LYS A 120 -9.15 10.93 -8.95
CA LYS A 120 -9.11 11.90 -10.05
C LYS A 120 -7.66 12.32 -10.26
N CYS A 121 -7.24 12.48 -11.50
CA CYS A 121 -5.91 12.99 -11.79
C CYS A 121 -5.75 14.42 -11.23
N PRO A 122 -4.62 14.73 -10.57
CA PRO A 122 -4.39 16.04 -10.00
C PRO A 122 -4.19 17.11 -11.08
N GLU A 123 -4.34 18.39 -10.72
CA GLU A 123 -4.29 19.52 -11.66
C GLU A 123 -2.98 19.62 -12.45
N PHE A 124 -1.87 19.20 -11.85
CA PHE A 124 -0.55 19.16 -12.48
C PHE A 124 -0.37 17.99 -13.47
N ALA A 125 -1.41 17.17 -13.67
CA ALA A 125 -1.49 16.11 -14.65
C ALA A 125 -2.63 16.38 -15.67
N LEU A 126 -2.63 15.63 -16.78
CA LEU A 126 -3.78 15.55 -17.69
C LEU A 126 -5.03 15.12 -16.92
N SER A 127 -6.14 15.80 -17.18
CA SER A 127 -7.43 15.50 -16.54
C SER A 127 -7.93 14.12 -16.96
N GLU A 128 -7.69 13.76 -18.22
CA GLU A 128 -7.99 12.45 -18.76
C GLU A 128 -6.80 11.51 -18.57
N PRO A 129 -6.99 10.39 -17.88
CA PRO A 129 -5.95 9.39 -17.71
C PRO A 129 -5.76 8.60 -19.00
N ILE A 130 -4.53 8.14 -19.25
CA ILE A 130 -4.25 7.23 -20.36
C ILE A 130 -4.49 5.81 -19.87
N THR A 131 -5.35 5.09 -20.59
CA THR A 131 -5.62 3.66 -20.36
C THR A 131 -4.93 2.84 -21.45
N ASP A 132 -4.15 1.85 -21.03
CA ASP A 132 -3.47 0.91 -21.93
C ASP A 132 -4.46 -0.17 -22.45
N GLU A 133 -4.09 -0.90 -23.49
CA GLU A 133 -4.91 -2.00 -24.09
C GLU A 133 -5.30 -3.07 -23.05
N LYS A 134 -4.52 -3.16 -21.97
CA LYS A 134 -4.69 -4.09 -20.86
C LYS A 134 -5.46 -3.50 -19.67
N GLY A 135 -6.09 -2.33 -19.84
CA GLY A 135 -6.93 -1.70 -18.82
C GLY A 135 -6.18 -0.91 -17.74
N PHE A 136 -4.85 -0.82 -17.81
CA PHE A 136 -4.07 -0.03 -16.85
C PHE A 136 -4.28 1.46 -17.08
N SER A 137 -4.74 2.17 -16.05
CA SER A 137 -5.01 3.60 -16.13
C SER A 137 -4.01 4.43 -15.33
N ARG A 138 -3.37 5.41 -15.98
CA ARG A 138 -2.38 6.31 -15.35
C ARG A 138 -2.61 7.77 -15.70
N CYS A 139 -2.27 8.65 -14.76
CA CYS A 139 -2.21 10.08 -15.04
C CYS A 139 -0.86 10.42 -15.69
N VAL A 140 -0.87 11.34 -16.64
CA VAL A 140 0.35 11.84 -17.30
C VAL A 140 0.61 13.27 -16.82
N LEU A 141 1.86 13.56 -16.45
CA LEU A 141 2.24 14.88 -15.98
C LEU A 141 2.16 15.91 -17.11
N LYS A 142 1.60 17.09 -16.81
CA LYS A 142 1.68 18.29 -17.66
C LYS A 142 2.93 19.12 -17.37
N VAL A 143 3.48 18.96 -16.17
CA VAL A 143 4.61 19.74 -15.64
C VAL A 143 5.80 18.83 -15.37
N ASP A 144 6.97 19.41 -15.11
CA ASP A 144 8.13 18.63 -14.73
C ASP A 144 7.93 17.91 -13.38
N THR A 145 8.69 16.83 -13.18
CA THR A 145 8.58 15.99 -11.99
C THR A 145 8.88 16.76 -10.70
N GLY A 146 9.81 17.74 -10.74
CA GLY A 146 10.18 18.56 -9.59
C GLY A 146 9.02 19.45 -9.13
N ALA A 147 8.38 20.15 -10.06
CA ALA A 147 7.20 20.97 -9.82
C ALA A 147 6.03 20.15 -9.27
N ALA A 148 5.77 18.97 -9.85
CA ALA A 148 4.71 18.07 -9.38
C ALA A 148 4.97 17.59 -7.94
N LEU A 149 6.20 17.18 -7.62
CA LEU A 149 6.57 16.77 -6.27
C LEU A 149 6.47 17.93 -5.27
N ASN A 150 6.87 19.13 -5.66
CA ASN A 150 6.76 20.33 -4.82
C ASN A 150 5.29 20.70 -4.56
N TYR A 151 4.42 20.62 -5.58
CA TYR A 151 2.98 20.80 -5.42
C TYR A 151 2.42 19.77 -4.43
N MET A 152 2.73 18.48 -4.61
CA MET A 152 2.28 17.43 -3.70
C MET A 152 2.73 17.63 -2.26
N ARG A 153 3.95 18.13 -2.03
CA ARG A 153 4.45 18.46 -0.69
C ARG A 153 3.66 19.62 -0.08
N ARG A 154 3.45 20.69 -0.86
CA ARG A 154 2.74 21.90 -0.41
C ARG A 154 1.26 21.63 -0.09
N PHE A 155 0.57 20.87 -0.95
CA PHE A 155 -0.86 20.60 -0.83
C PHE A 155 -1.17 19.20 -0.26
N ARG A 156 -0.20 18.58 0.43
CA ARG A 156 -0.30 17.20 0.93
C ARG A 156 -1.59 16.91 1.69
N ARG A 157 -2.08 17.85 2.51
CA ARG A 157 -3.31 17.69 3.32
C ARG A 157 -4.56 17.70 2.44
N GLN A 158 -4.63 18.60 1.46
CA GLN A 158 -5.77 18.72 0.55
C GLN A 158 -5.86 17.52 -0.39
N LEU A 159 -4.72 17.02 -0.85
CA LEU A 159 -4.65 15.86 -1.75
C LEU A 159 -5.02 14.53 -1.06
N ARG A 160 -5.13 14.49 0.28
CA ARG A 160 -5.51 13.26 1.00
C ARG A 160 -6.87 12.71 0.58
N SER A 161 -7.85 13.57 0.29
CA SER A 161 -9.19 13.15 -0.13
C SER A 161 -9.22 12.63 -1.58
N ALA A 162 -8.25 13.05 -2.40
CA ALA A 162 -8.08 12.63 -3.79
C ALA A 162 -7.35 11.29 -3.92
N PHE A 163 -6.57 10.91 -2.89
CA PHE A 163 -5.99 9.58 -2.79
C PHE A 163 -7.05 8.52 -2.50
N CYS A 164 -6.68 7.30 -2.89
CA CYS A 164 -7.44 6.08 -2.72
C CYS A 164 -7.39 5.52 -1.32
#